data_AF-A0A0M3KAN5-F1
#
_entry.id   AF-A0A0M3KAN5-F1
#
_cell.length_a   1.000
_cell.length_b   1.000
_cell.length_c   1.000
_cell.angle_alpha   90.00
_cell.angle_beta   90.00
_cell.angle_gamma   90.00
#
_symmetry.space_group_name_H-M   'P 1'
#
loop_
_entity.id
_entity.type
_entity.pdbx_description
1 polymer ?
#
loop_
_entity_poly.entity_id
_entity_poly.type
_entity_poly.pdbx_seq_one_letter_code
_entity_poly.pdbx_strand_id
1 'polypeptide(L)' 'MIIPIRCFTCGKVIGNKWDVYLGLLQSEFSEGDALDALNLRRYCCRRMLLSHVDLIEKLLNYHPLEK' A
#
# COMPACT_ATOMS: atom_id res chain seq x y z
N MET A 1 -0.06 8.17 -5.35
CA MET A 1 1.39 8.05 -5.59
C MET A 1 1.83 6.71 -5.00
N ILE A 2 3.00 6.21 -5.38
CA ILE A 2 3.52 4.92 -4.88
C ILE A 2 3.49 4.86 -3.35
N ILE A 3 3.22 3.67 -2.79
CA ILE A 3 3.19 3.42 -1.35
C ILE A 3 4.51 3.83 -0.68
N PRO A 4 4.50 4.42 0.54
CA PRO A 4 5.74 4.73 1.23
C PRO A 4 6.57 3.47 1.53
N ILE A 5 7.89 3.57 1.31
CA ILE A 5 8.84 2.47 1.53
C ILE A 5 8.84 2.01 3.00
N ARG A 6 8.72 2.95 3.94
CA ARG A 6 8.65 2.72 5.38
C ARG A 6 7.44 3.42 5.99
N CYS A 7 6.91 2.86 7.08
CA CYS A 7 5.86 3.53 7.86
C CYS A 7 6.39 4.83 8.49
N PHE A 8 5.62 5.91 8.35
CA PHE A 8 5.98 7.24 8.87
C PHE A 8 6.15 7.31 10.39
N THR A 9 5.57 6.38 11.14
CA THR A 9 5.65 6.37 12.62
C THR A 9 6.65 5.33 13.13
N CYS A 10 6.53 4.09 12.68
CA CYS A 10 7.29 2.96 13.22
C CYS A 10 8.62 2.70 12.48
N GLY A 11 8.82 3.28 11.28
CA GLY A 11 10.01 3.03 10.45
C GLY A 11 10.12 1.62 9.85
N LYS A 12 9.17 0.73 10.15
CA LYS A 12 9.07 -0.63 9.58
C LYS A 12 8.92 -0.53 8.05
N VAL A 13 9.58 -1.43 7.32
CA VAL A 13 9.44 -1.54 5.86
C VAL A 13 8.02 -2.00 5.52
N ILE A 14 7.37 -1.26 4.62
CA ILE A 14 5.97 -1.48 4.18
C ILE A 14 5.85 -1.58 2.67
N GLY A 15 6.73 -0.90 1.90
CA GLY A 15 6.57 -0.85 0.44
C GLY A 15 6.58 -2.20 -0.27
N ASN A 16 7.22 -3.22 0.32
CA ASN A 16 7.25 -4.58 -0.23
C ASN A 16 5.98 -5.41 0.02
N LYS A 17 4.96 -4.84 0.66
CA LYS A 17 3.74 -5.58 1.07
C LYS A 17 2.49 -5.18 0.29
N TRP A 18 2.56 -4.14 -0.53
CA TRP A 18 1.40 -3.60 -1.24
C TRP A 18 0.80 -4.58 -2.24
N ASP A 19 1.63 -5.17 -3.09
CA ASP A 19 1.13 -6.09 -4.13
C ASP A 19 0.52 -7.36 -3.53
N VAL A 20 1.12 -7.87 -2.45
CA VAL A 20 0.59 -9.02 -1.70
C VAL A 20 -0.75 -8.66 -1.03
N TYR A 21 -0.87 -7.45 -0.48
CA TYR A 21 -2.12 -6.97 0.09
C TYR A 21 -3.24 -6.92 -0.97
N LEU A 22 -2.97 -6.36 -2.15
CA LEU A 22 -3.92 -6.34 -3.26
C LEU A 22 -4.32 -7.75 -3.72
N GLY A 23 -3.35 -8.68 -3.82
CA GLY A 23 -3.64 -10.07 -4.17
C GLY A 23 -4.53 -10.78 -3.13
N LEU A 24 -4.35 -10.48 -1.85
CA LEU A 24 -5.22 -11.00 -0.78
C LEU A 24 -6.64 -10.44 -0.88
N LEU A 25 -6.80 -9.15 -1.15
CA LEU A 25 -8.12 -8.53 -1.35
C LEU A 25 -8.83 -9.09 -2.60
N GLN A 26 -8.10 -9.34 -3.69
CA GLN A 26 -8.64 -10.01 -4.87
C GLN A 26 -9.08 -11.45 -4.60
N SER A 27 -8.51 -12.09 -3.57
CA SER A 27 -8.88 -13.43 -3.11
C SER A 27 -10.03 -13.41 -2.10
N GLU A 28 -10.80 -12.31 -2.01
CA GLU A 28 -11.93 -12.10 -1.09
C GLU A 28 -11.59 -12.14 0.41
N PHE A 29 -10.34 -11.84 0.79
CA PHE A 29 -10.01 -11.63 2.20
C PHE A 29 -10.55 -10.28 2.69
N SER A 30 -10.98 -10.22 3.96
CA SER A 30 -11.26 -8.94 4.61
C SER A 30 -9.98 -8.12 4.77
N GLU A 31 -10.08 -6.79 4.80
CA GLU A 31 -8.91 -5.92 4.96
C GLU A 31 -8.19 -6.20 6.28
N GLY A 32 -8.94 -6.55 7.33
CA GLY A 32 -8.39 -6.94 8.63
C GLY A 32 -7.53 -8.20 8.53
N ASP A 33 -8.10 -9.28 7.97
CA ASP A 33 -7.42 -10.58 7.85
C ASP A 33 -6.21 -10.50 6.93
N ALA A 34 -6.29 -9.71 5.84
CA ALA A 34 -5.16 -9.49 4.94
C ALA A 34 -3.99 -8.79 5.65
N LEU A 35 -4.25 -7.80 6.51
CA LEU A 35 -3.21 -7.13 7.30
C LEU A 35 -2.61 -8.03 8.37
N ASP A 36 -3.41 -8.92 8.94
CA ASP A 36 -2.98 -9.94 9.89
C ASP A 36 -2.07 -10.98 9.22
N ALA A 37 -2.44 -11.48 8.04
CA ALA A 37 -1.63 -12.37 7.22
C ALA A 37 -0.27 -11.74 6.87
N LEU A 38 -0.23 -10.42 6.65
CA LEU A 38 1.00 -9.66 6.39
C LEU A 38 1.85 -9.36 7.63
N ASN A 39 1.50 -9.90 8.80
CA ASN A 39 2.20 -9.69 10.08
C ASN A 39 2.32 -8.20 10.46
N LEU A 40 1.26 -7.42 10.25
CA LEU A 40 1.20 -6.01 10.64
C LEU A 40 0.41 -5.85 11.94
N ARG A 41 1.08 -6.01 13.08
CA ARG A 41 0.41 -5.90 14.40
C ARG A 41 0.11 -4.48 14.86
N ARG A 42 0.98 -3.51 14.53
CA ARG A 42 0.84 -2.12 14.99
C ARG A 42 -0.10 -1.32 14.08
N TYR A 43 -1.06 -0.62 14.67
CA TYR A 43 -2.03 0.23 13.95
C TYR A 43 -1.34 1.25 13.04
N CYS A 44 -0.21 1.81 13.47
CA CYS A 44 0.51 2.83 12.72
C CYS A 44 1.11 2.31 11.41
N CYS A 45 1.46 1.02 11.36
CA CYS A 45 1.96 0.39 10.14
C CYS A 45 0.77 -0.16 9.30
N ARG A 46 -0.37 -0.53 9.92
CA ARG A 46 -1.62 -0.91 9.20
C ARG A 46 -2.25 0.24 8.42
N ARG A 47 -2.34 1.43 9.02
CA ARG A 47 -2.93 2.61 8.35
C ARG A 47 -2.23 2.95 7.04
N MET A 48 -0.94 2.61 6.91
CA MET A 48 -0.16 2.87 5.70
C MET A 48 -0.66 2.11 4.48
N LEU A 49 -1.26 0.92 4.65
CA LEU A 49 -1.89 0.18 3.56
C LEU A 49 -3.37 0.52 3.44
N LEU A 50 -4.11 0.56 4.55
CA LEU A 50 -5.55 0.82 4.58
C LEU A 50 -5.93 2.15 3.91
N SER A 51 -5.16 3.21 4.12
CA SER A 51 -5.46 4.54 3.59
C SER A 51 -4.61 4.92 2.38
N HIS A 52 -3.89 3.97 1.77
CA HIS A 52 -3.10 4.25 0.59
C HIS A 52 -4.01 4.35 -0.64
N VAL A 53 -3.74 5.35 -1.48
CA VAL A 53 -4.43 5.55 -2.76
C VAL A 53 -3.37 5.66 -3.84
N ASP A 54 -3.36 4.67 -4.75
CA ASP A 54 -2.38 4.67 -5.82
C ASP A 54 -2.77 5.55 -7.00
N LEU A 55 -2.44 6.84 -6.88
CA LEU A 55 -2.62 7.79 -7.99
C LEU A 55 -1.62 7.63 -9.14
N ILE A 56 -0.57 6.79 -9.03
CA ILE A 56 0.45 6.74 -10.08
C ILE A 56 -0.10 6.22 -11.41
N GLU A 57 -0.99 5.23 -11.36
CA GLU A 57 -1.61 4.63 -12.55
C GLU A 57 -2.36 5.67 -13.39
N LYS A 58 -3.03 6.61 -12.70
CA LYS A 58 -3.76 7.69 -13.37
C LYS A 58 -2.82 8.74 -13.97
N LEU A 59 -1.73 9.05 -13.28
CA LEU A 59 -0.74 10.05 -13.72
C LEU A 59 0.10 9.56 -14.89
N LEU A 60 0.41 8.25 -14.96
CA LEU A 60 1.17 7.65 -16.06
C LEU A 60 0.50 7.81 -17.44
N ASN A 61 -0.81 8.08 -17.48
CA ASN A 61 -1.52 8.34 -18.73
C ASN A 61 -1.22 9.71 -19.34
N TYR A 62 -0.58 10.62 -18.58
CA TYR A 62 -0.23 11.95 -19.06
C TYR A 62 1.24 12.01 -19.45
N HIS A 63 1.51 12.37 -20.70
CA HIS A 63 2.88 12.67 -21.12
C HIS A 63 3.30 14.02 -20.53
N PRO A 64 4.49 14.14 -19.92
CA PRO A 64 5.03 15.45 -19.60
C PRO A 64 5.14 16.25 -20.89
N LEU A 65 4.62 17.48 -20.92
CA LEU A 65 4.75 18.37 -22.08
C LEU A 65 6.23 18.41 -22.48
N GLU A 66 6.53 17.95 -23.69
CA GLU A 66 7.86 18.05 -24.27
C GLU A 66 8.21 19.55 -24.33
N LYS A 67 9.37 19.91 -23.77
CA LYS A 67 9.93 21.26 -23.89
C LYS A 67 10.61 21.41 -25.24
#